data_AF-A0AAF0J2K9-F1
#
_entry.id   AF-A0AAF0J2K9-F1
#
_cell.length_a   1.000
_cell.length_b   1.000
_cell.length_c   1.000
_cell.angle_alpha   90.00
_cell.angle_beta   90.00
_cell.angle_gamma   90.00
#
_symmetry.space_group_name_H-M   'P 1'
#
loop_
_entity.id
_entity.type
_entity.pdbx_description
1 polymer ?
#
loop_
_entity_poly.entity_id
_entity_poly.type
_entity_poly.pdbx_seq_one_letter_code
_entity_poly.pdbx_strand_id
1 'polypeptide(L)'
;MPSYSYRAGVSADVTETLDMATVLVFLQEGYVVTIPDKQGKRNAFAAGHIEGRQTLDGIRATLSFKPLDFSKDTRVAGGIQSGWAASLKRKYAPELNMVGWYSGGTPSNLIVKANKSFFSGFLISGLLGISLAYSSVYDTLEKNGTEKLKEGIKYAKSHCQLEMLVKYPFQDLSKEYTLAGEYLLELEPVNSALQKQVMGVHEDETPDVPILMAHGTSDEISPYESAFKTYKDWCSHGAQVEFITFQSKFSSHFITQLTSTSMATGSKIPKTEDDWYLWDADISDRDSENEEILFQDVDCYWLLDWKGNLDIDALVKFFVEKTIDEKELLSKYGITIKRSFGPEPDKGPWFSARPNPGKL
;
A
#
# COMPACT_ATOMS: atom_id res chain seq x y z
N MET A 1 -2.09 -2.90 -7.49
CA MET A 1 -3.39 -3.04 -8.20
C MET A 1 -3.25 -3.96 -9.42
N PRO A 2 -4.32 -4.45 -10.09
CA PRO A 2 -4.17 -5.23 -11.31
C PRO A 2 -3.62 -4.37 -12.45
N SER A 3 -2.82 -4.98 -13.32
CA SER A 3 -2.13 -4.37 -14.47
C SER A 3 -3.08 -3.62 -15.41
N TYR A 4 -4.34 -4.07 -15.53
CA TYR A 4 -5.32 -3.41 -16.39
C TYR A 4 -5.74 -2.02 -15.90
N SER A 5 -5.74 -1.76 -14.58
CA SER A 5 -6.06 -0.43 -14.04
C SER A 5 -5.08 0.61 -14.56
N TYR A 6 -3.79 0.28 -14.58
CA TYR A 6 -2.75 1.18 -15.09
C TYR A 6 -2.87 1.46 -16.60
N ARG A 7 -3.47 0.55 -17.38
CA ARG A 7 -3.74 0.78 -18.81
C ARG A 7 -4.96 1.68 -19.05
N ALA A 8 -5.92 1.69 -18.13
CA ALA A 8 -7.15 2.46 -18.26
C ALA A 8 -6.97 3.95 -17.94
N GLY A 9 -5.80 4.33 -17.40
CA GLY A 9 -5.59 5.63 -16.76
C GLY A 9 -5.93 5.55 -15.26
N VAL A 10 -5.25 6.38 -14.45
CA VAL A 10 -5.44 6.41 -12.99
C VAL A 10 -6.91 6.68 -12.67
N SER A 11 -7.55 5.77 -11.92
CA SER A 11 -8.94 5.96 -11.46
C SER A 11 -8.99 6.83 -10.20
N ALA A 12 -10.17 7.01 -9.61
CA ALA A 12 -10.32 7.75 -8.34
C ALA A 12 -9.73 7.02 -7.11
N ASP A 13 -9.15 5.82 -7.26
CA ASP A 13 -8.49 5.11 -6.15
C ASP A 13 -7.14 5.76 -5.82
N VAL A 14 -7.05 6.31 -4.60
CA VAL A 14 -5.82 6.94 -4.06
C VAL A 14 -4.65 5.95 -4.06
N THR A 15 -4.90 4.66 -3.82
CA THR A 15 -3.86 3.62 -3.84
C THR A 15 -3.29 3.44 -5.25
N GLU A 16 -4.13 3.48 -6.29
CA GLU A 16 -3.68 3.43 -7.68
C GLU A 16 -2.82 4.64 -8.05
N THR A 17 -3.18 5.81 -7.54
CA THR A 17 -2.44 7.05 -7.75
C THR A 17 -1.04 6.98 -7.12
N LEU A 18 -0.95 6.50 -5.87
CA LEU A 18 0.33 6.33 -5.17
C LEU A 18 1.22 5.25 -5.80
N ASP A 19 0.63 4.12 -6.21
CA ASP A 19 1.34 3.08 -6.95
C ASP A 19 1.91 3.66 -8.26
N MET A 20 1.14 4.46 -8.98
CA MET A 20 1.61 5.10 -10.22
C MET A 20 2.69 6.14 -10.00
N ALA A 21 2.60 6.96 -8.96
CA ALA A 21 3.67 7.89 -8.61
C ALA A 21 5.01 7.15 -8.41
N THR A 22 4.96 5.99 -7.76
CA THR A 22 6.14 5.13 -7.58
C THR A 22 6.66 4.57 -8.91
N VAL A 23 5.77 4.04 -9.75
CA VAL A 23 6.12 3.47 -11.06
C VAL A 23 6.78 4.53 -11.95
N LEU A 24 6.28 5.77 -11.94
CA LEU A 24 6.80 6.87 -12.74
C LEU A 24 8.25 7.20 -12.39
N VAL A 25 8.65 7.15 -11.11
CA VAL A 25 10.04 7.37 -10.69
C VAL A 25 10.98 6.35 -11.36
N PHE A 26 10.61 5.06 -11.36
CA PHE A 26 11.43 4.05 -12.02
C PHE A 26 11.44 4.20 -13.55
N LEU A 27 10.31 4.57 -14.16
CA LEU A 27 10.27 4.84 -15.60
C LEU A 27 11.13 6.04 -16.00
N GLN A 28 11.17 7.10 -15.18
CA GLN A 28 12.01 8.29 -15.40
C GLN A 28 13.50 7.96 -15.33
N GLU A 29 13.89 7.06 -14.43
CA GLU A 29 15.27 6.55 -14.31
C GLU A 29 15.63 5.54 -15.42
N GLY A 30 14.72 5.27 -16.36
CA GLY A 30 14.96 4.40 -17.51
C GLY A 30 14.82 2.91 -17.22
N TYR A 31 14.22 2.53 -16.09
CA TYR A 31 13.92 1.13 -15.81
C TYR A 31 12.74 0.64 -16.64
N VAL A 32 12.78 -0.64 -17.00
CA VAL A 32 11.59 -1.37 -17.40
C VAL A 32 10.87 -1.85 -16.14
N VAL A 33 9.61 -1.45 -15.98
CA VAL A 33 8.78 -1.82 -14.83
C VAL A 33 7.84 -2.95 -15.21
N THR A 34 7.83 -4.03 -14.43
CA THR A 34 6.87 -5.13 -14.55
C THR A 34 5.85 -5.08 -13.41
N ILE A 35 4.56 -5.06 -13.75
CA ILE A 35 3.46 -5.00 -12.78
C ILE A 35 2.53 -6.19 -13.06
N PRO A 36 2.81 -7.36 -12.48
CA PRO A 36 2.02 -8.56 -12.73
C PRO A 36 0.69 -8.55 -11.98
N ASP A 37 -0.33 -9.17 -12.56
CA ASP A 37 -1.57 -9.52 -11.87
C ASP A 37 -1.30 -10.66 -10.86
N LYS A 38 -0.67 -10.33 -9.74
CA LYS A 38 -0.14 -11.32 -8.79
C LYS A 38 -1.20 -12.28 -8.23
N GLN A 39 -2.45 -11.86 -8.14
CA GLN A 39 -3.55 -12.72 -7.68
C GLN A 39 -3.97 -13.78 -8.74
N GLY A 40 -3.42 -13.69 -9.95
CA GLY A 40 -3.71 -14.55 -11.09
C GLY A 40 -5.15 -14.44 -11.59
N LYS A 41 -5.51 -15.28 -12.58
CA LYS A 41 -6.85 -15.29 -13.20
C LYS A 41 -8.00 -15.60 -12.23
N ARG A 42 -7.68 -16.09 -11.03
CA ARG A 42 -8.66 -16.41 -10.00
C ARG A 42 -8.86 -15.27 -8.99
N ASN A 43 -8.08 -14.19 -9.03
CA ASN A 43 -8.12 -13.13 -8.02
C ASN A 43 -7.97 -13.71 -6.58
N ALA A 44 -7.02 -14.62 -6.40
CA ALA A 44 -6.76 -15.30 -5.14
C ALA A 44 -6.02 -14.39 -4.15
N PHE A 45 -6.67 -13.30 -3.73
CA PHE A 45 -6.14 -12.36 -2.75
C PHE A 45 -5.74 -13.06 -1.44
N ALA A 46 -4.61 -12.63 -0.86
CA ALA A 46 -4.02 -13.18 0.36
C ALA A 46 -3.45 -14.61 0.22
N ALA A 47 -3.51 -15.22 -0.97
CA ALA A 47 -2.81 -16.46 -1.27
C ALA A 47 -1.36 -16.17 -1.69
N GLY A 48 -0.50 -15.96 -0.70
CA GLY A 48 0.90 -15.59 -0.87
C GLY A 48 1.70 -16.46 -1.85
N HIS A 49 1.51 -17.78 -1.81
CA HIS A 49 2.17 -18.68 -2.76
C HIS A 49 1.78 -18.45 -4.22
N ILE A 50 0.52 -18.10 -4.48
CA ILE A 50 0.06 -17.73 -5.82
C ILE A 50 0.67 -16.38 -6.18
N GLU A 51 0.55 -15.40 -5.30
CA GLU A 51 1.07 -14.05 -5.50
C GLU A 51 2.56 -14.04 -5.84
N GLY A 52 3.39 -14.73 -5.05
CA GLY A 52 4.83 -14.81 -5.29
C GLY A 52 5.19 -15.47 -6.62
N ARG A 53 4.54 -16.58 -6.98
CA ARG A 53 4.80 -17.28 -8.25
C ARG A 53 4.36 -16.46 -9.46
N GLN A 54 3.19 -15.85 -9.41
CA GLN A 54 2.70 -14.96 -10.48
C GLN A 54 3.62 -13.76 -10.66
N THR A 55 4.17 -13.20 -9.57
CA THR A 55 5.16 -12.14 -9.65
C THR A 55 6.44 -12.59 -10.34
N LEU A 56 7.01 -13.73 -9.94
CA LEU A 56 8.23 -14.29 -10.54
C LEU A 56 8.03 -14.67 -12.02
N ASP A 57 6.88 -15.24 -12.37
CA ASP A 57 6.53 -15.56 -13.76
C ASP A 57 6.26 -14.30 -14.59
N GLY A 58 5.73 -13.23 -13.98
CA GLY A 58 5.64 -11.92 -14.60
C GLY A 58 7.01 -11.34 -14.96
N ILE A 59 7.99 -11.47 -14.06
CA ILE A 59 9.38 -11.09 -14.33
C ILE A 59 9.95 -11.90 -15.50
N ARG A 60 9.76 -13.24 -15.50
CA ARG A 60 10.19 -14.11 -16.61
C ARG A 60 9.55 -13.69 -17.94
N ALA A 61 8.26 -13.36 -17.93
CA ALA A 61 7.55 -12.91 -19.11
C ALA A 61 8.17 -11.62 -19.66
N THR A 62 8.46 -10.64 -18.79
CA THR A 62 9.16 -9.40 -19.16
C THR A 62 10.54 -9.67 -19.75
N LEU A 63 11.36 -10.52 -19.11
CA LEU A 63 12.71 -10.86 -19.59
C LEU A 63 12.69 -11.62 -20.93
N SER A 64 11.64 -12.40 -21.18
CA SER A 64 11.45 -13.14 -22.43
C SER A 64 10.85 -12.31 -23.57
N PHE A 65 10.43 -11.07 -23.29
CA PHE A 65 9.74 -10.23 -24.25
C PHE A 65 10.71 -9.67 -25.29
N LYS A 66 10.79 -10.36 -26.43
CA LYS A 66 11.74 -10.10 -27.52
C LYS A 66 11.96 -8.63 -27.89
N PRO A 67 10.93 -7.77 -27.98
CA PRO A 67 11.13 -6.37 -28.36
C PRO A 67 12.00 -5.56 -27.38
N LEU A 68 12.14 -6.00 -26.12
CA LEU A 68 13.02 -5.35 -25.13
C LEU A 68 14.47 -5.88 -25.17
N ASP A 69 14.72 -6.98 -25.89
CA ASP A 69 16.05 -7.56 -26.13
C ASP A 69 16.93 -7.69 -24.87
N PHE A 70 16.33 -8.16 -23.77
CA PHE A 70 17.07 -8.33 -22.52
C PHE A 70 18.16 -9.41 -22.63
N SER A 71 19.31 -9.10 -22.04
CA SER A 71 20.36 -10.11 -21.85
C SER A 71 19.97 -11.10 -20.75
N LYS A 72 20.55 -12.31 -20.79
CA LYS A 72 20.43 -13.31 -19.71
C LYS A 72 20.97 -12.81 -18.35
N ASP A 73 21.85 -11.81 -18.36
CA ASP A 73 22.50 -11.27 -17.17
C ASP A 73 21.77 -10.02 -16.63
N THR A 74 20.61 -9.68 -17.20
CA THR A 74 19.79 -8.52 -16.79
C THR A 74 19.49 -8.59 -15.29
N ARG A 75 19.88 -7.54 -14.56
CA ARG A 75 19.63 -7.41 -13.12
C ARG A 75 18.17 -7.01 -12.88
N VAL A 76 17.55 -7.62 -11.88
CA VAL A 76 16.17 -7.36 -11.50
C VAL A 76 16.11 -7.00 -10.02
N ALA A 77 15.31 -5.99 -9.68
CA ALA A 77 14.98 -5.66 -8.30
C ALA A 77 13.47 -5.82 -8.09
N GLY A 78 13.06 -6.23 -6.90
CA GLY A 78 11.63 -6.33 -6.57
C GLY A 78 11.11 -5.15 -5.76
N GLY A 79 9.87 -4.75 -6.04
CA GLY A 79 9.19 -3.62 -5.40
C GLY A 79 8.40 -3.99 -4.14
N ILE A 80 7.72 -3.00 -3.55
CA ILE A 80 7.17 -2.97 -2.19
C ILE A 80 6.31 -4.17 -1.74
N GLN A 81 5.62 -4.86 -2.64
CA GLN A 81 4.78 -6.03 -2.32
C GLN A 81 5.43 -7.35 -2.75
N SER A 82 6.75 -7.49 -2.57
CA SER A 82 7.52 -8.63 -3.09
C SER A 82 7.86 -9.71 -2.07
N GLY A 83 7.43 -9.63 -0.81
CA GLY A 83 7.82 -10.56 0.25
C GLY A 83 7.65 -12.05 -0.10
N TRP A 84 6.51 -12.46 -0.67
CA TRP A 84 6.30 -13.84 -1.13
C TRP A 84 7.12 -14.21 -2.36
N ALA A 85 7.36 -13.28 -3.28
CA ALA A 85 8.25 -13.52 -4.42
C ALA A 85 9.70 -13.73 -3.95
N ALA A 86 10.16 -12.90 -3.01
CA ALA A 86 11.47 -13.02 -2.37
C ALA A 86 11.62 -14.37 -1.64
N SER A 87 10.59 -14.77 -0.88
CA SER A 87 10.53 -16.06 -0.18
C SER A 87 10.70 -17.24 -1.13
N LEU A 88 10.02 -17.21 -2.27
CA LEU A 88 9.92 -18.35 -3.18
C LEU A 88 11.01 -18.38 -4.26
N LYS A 89 11.71 -17.27 -4.51
CA LYS A 89 12.67 -17.15 -5.61
C LYS A 89 13.71 -18.27 -5.62
N ARG A 90 14.33 -18.58 -4.47
CA ARG A 90 15.37 -19.60 -4.36
C ARG A 90 14.94 -20.95 -4.95
N LYS A 91 13.71 -21.37 -4.69
CA LYS A 91 13.17 -22.68 -5.10
C LYS A 91 12.42 -22.64 -6.42
N TYR A 92 11.66 -21.58 -6.67
CA TYR A 92 10.75 -21.48 -7.82
C TYR A 92 11.38 -20.83 -9.05
N ALA A 93 12.26 -19.85 -8.86
CA ALA A 93 12.90 -19.09 -9.92
C ALA A 93 14.39 -18.81 -9.64
N PRO A 94 15.20 -19.85 -9.38
CA PRO A 94 16.61 -19.70 -9.02
C PRO A 94 17.42 -18.97 -10.10
N GLU A 95 17.00 -19.06 -11.36
CA GLU A 95 17.68 -18.49 -12.52
C GLU A 95 17.51 -16.96 -12.67
N LEU A 96 16.57 -16.34 -11.94
CA LEU A 96 16.39 -14.89 -12.00
C LEU A 96 17.55 -14.17 -11.28
N ASN A 97 18.23 -13.27 -12.00
CA ASN A 97 19.31 -12.44 -11.48
C ASN A 97 18.76 -11.28 -10.62
N MET A 98 18.16 -11.66 -9.48
CA MET A 98 17.65 -10.72 -8.49
C MET A 98 18.81 -10.09 -7.72
N VAL A 99 18.90 -8.76 -7.69
CA VAL A 99 19.96 -8.04 -6.97
C VAL A 99 19.51 -7.53 -5.60
N GLY A 100 18.20 -7.49 -5.37
CA GLY A 100 17.62 -7.09 -4.11
C GLY A 100 16.10 -7.08 -4.15
N TRP A 101 15.51 -7.09 -2.97
CA TRP A 101 14.07 -6.98 -2.76
C TRP A 101 13.78 -5.81 -1.84
N TYR A 102 12.62 -5.21 -2.03
CA TYR A 102 12.09 -4.22 -1.12
C TYR A 102 10.68 -4.63 -0.68
N SER A 103 10.36 -4.55 0.62
CA SER A 103 9.01 -4.76 1.11
C SER A 103 8.60 -3.76 2.18
N GLY A 104 7.47 -3.09 1.97
CA GLY A 104 6.92 -2.10 2.87
C GLY A 104 5.54 -2.51 3.40
N GLY A 105 5.26 -2.26 4.69
CA GLY A 105 3.96 -2.57 5.31
C GLY A 105 3.59 -4.06 5.21
N THR A 106 4.58 -4.95 5.19
CA THR A 106 4.44 -6.34 4.72
C THR A 106 3.37 -7.11 5.49
N PRO A 107 2.29 -7.58 4.82
CA PRO A 107 1.24 -8.38 5.44
C PRO A 107 1.69 -9.84 5.64
N SER A 108 2.48 -10.11 6.67
CA SER A 108 3.04 -11.45 6.90
C SER A 108 2.12 -12.39 7.69
N ASN A 109 1.14 -11.85 8.43
CA ASN A 109 0.06 -12.59 9.11
C ASN A 109 -1.07 -11.62 9.51
N LEU A 110 -2.10 -11.46 8.67
CA LEU A 110 -3.08 -10.36 8.78
C LEU A 110 -4.38 -10.67 9.51
N ILE A 111 -4.73 -11.94 9.68
CA ILE A 111 -6.16 -12.30 9.82
C ILE A 111 -6.77 -11.78 11.13
N VAL A 112 -5.96 -11.52 12.15
CA VAL A 112 -6.45 -11.12 13.47
C VAL A 112 -6.66 -9.61 13.60
N LYS A 113 -5.80 -8.76 13.03
CA LYS A 113 -5.81 -7.30 13.32
C LYS A 113 -6.90 -6.54 12.56
N ALA A 114 -7.30 -7.02 11.39
CA ALA A 114 -8.33 -6.34 10.60
C ALA A 114 -9.77 -6.55 11.14
N ASN A 115 -10.02 -7.54 12.00
CA ASN A 115 -11.37 -7.81 12.52
C ASN A 115 -11.83 -6.66 13.43
N LYS A 116 -13.11 -6.27 13.35
CA LYS A 116 -13.70 -5.15 14.11
C LYS A 116 -13.08 -3.78 13.82
N SER A 117 -12.21 -3.68 12.81
CA SER A 117 -11.57 -2.43 12.38
C SER A 117 -12.24 -1.88 11.11
N PHE A 118 -11.89 -0.65 10.71
CA PHE A 118 -12.30 -0.10 9.41
C PHE A 118 -11.96 -1.05 8.23
N PHE A 119 -10.91 -1.85 8.36
CA PHE A 119 -10.40 -2.76 7.33
C PHE A 119 -11.06 -4.15 7.33
N SER A 120 -12.14 -4.35 8.07
CA SER A 120 -12.80 -5.66 8.22
C SER A 120 -13.24 -6.27 6.88
N GLY A 121 -13.57 -5.45 5.88
CA GLY A 121 -13.88 -5.91 4.53
C GLY A 121 -12.78 -6.75 3.88
N PHE A 122 -11.51 -6.50 4.21
CA PHE A 122 -10.39 -7.30 3.72
C PHE A 122 -10.39 -8.74 4.23
N LEU A 123 -10.98 -9.01 5.40
CA LEU A 123 -11.10 -10.38 5.90
C LEU A 123 -12.07 -11.19 5.04
N ILE A 124 -13.17 -10.60 4.61
CA ILE A 124 -14.14 -11.25 3.70
C ILE A 124 -13.47 -11.55 2.36
N SER A 125 -12.77 -10.56 1.79
CA SER A 125 -12.00 -10.74 0.55
C SER A 125 -10.90 -11.78 0.69
N GLY A 126 -10.20 -11.80 1.83
CA GLY A 126 -9.15 -12.77 2.12
C GLY A 126 -9.69 -14.20 2.21
N LEU A 127 -10.80 -14.41 2.93
CA LEU A 127 -11.45 -15.73 2.99
C LEU A 127 -11.89 -16.22 1.61
N LEU A 128 -12.46 -15.33 0.78
CA LEU A 128 -12.74 -15.65 -0.62
C LEU A 128 -11.46 -16.02 -1.36
N GLY A 129 -10.42 -15.20 -1.32
CA GLY A 129 -9.16 -15.44 -2.03
C GLY A 129 -8.48 -16.75 -1.65
N ILE A 130 -8.45 -17.07 -0.35
CA ILE A 130 -7.96 -18.36 0.17
C ILE A 130 -8.83 -19.51 -0.35
N SER A 131 -10.16 -19.37 -0.37
CA SER A 131 -11.05 -20.41 -0.92
C SER A 131 -10.84 -20.66 -2.43
N LEU A 132 -10.40 -19.64 -3.17
CA LEU A 132 -10.08 -19.74 -4.59
C LEU A 132 -8.72 -20.42 -4.85
N ALA A 133 -7.80 -20.32 -3.89
CA ALA A 133 -6.53 -21.04 -3.86
C ALA A 133 -6.67 -22.49 -3.36
N TYR A 134 -7.53 -22.71 -2.37
CA TYR A 134 -7.75 -23.99 -1.70
C TYR A 134 -9.24 -24.33 -1.74
N SER A 135 -9.68 -25.05 -2.76
CA SER A 135 -11.11 -25.28 -3.02
C SER A 135 -11.86 -25.94 -1.85
N SER A 136 -11.19 -26.77 -1.04
CA SER A 136 -11.79 -27.40 0.15
C SER A 136 -12.13 -26.42 1.27
N VAL A 137 -11.53 -25.22 1.27
CA VAL A 137 -11.89 -24.13 2.19
C VAL A 137 -13.28 -23.59 1.83
N TYR A 138 -13.64 -23.56 0.54
CA TYR A 138 -14.94 -23.05 0.09
C TYR A 138 -16.09 -23.81 0.74
N ASP A 139 -16.05 -25.15 0.73
CA ASP A 139 -17.09 -26.00 1.32
C ASP A 139 -17.27 -25.73 2.82
N THR A 140 -16.17 -25.43 3.52
CA THR A 140 -16.19 -25.13 4.96
C THR A 140 -16.79 -23.75 5.24
N LEU A 141 -16.48 -22.76 4.40
CA LEU A 141 -17.09 -21.43 4.46
C LEU A 141 -18.59 -21.48 4.11
N GLU A 142 -18.98 -22.31 3.13
CA GLU A 142 -20.39 -22.47 2.76
C GLU A 142 -21.19 -23.13 3.89
N LYS A 143 -20.64 -24.18 4.49
CA LYS A 143 -21.29 -24.95 5.57
C LYS A 143 -21.41 -24.15 6.87
N ASN A 144 -20.38 -23.38 7.23
CA ASN A 144 -20.30 -22.68 8.52
C ASN A 144 -20.56 -21.17 8.38
N GLY A 145 -20.82 -20.67 7.18
CA GLY A 145 -21.13 -19.27 6.92
C GLY A 145 -22.59 -18.95 7.15
N THR A 146 -22.87 -17.79 7.75
CA THR A 146 -24.21 -17.21 7.75
C THR A 146 -24.55 -16.66 6.37
N GLU A 147 -25.81 -16.29 6.14
CA GLU A 147 -26.20 -15.57 4.92
C GLU A 147 -25.41 -14.27 4.72
N LYS A 148 -24.99 -13.62 5.82
CA LYS A 148 -24.15 -12.41 5.76
C LYS A 148 -22.77 -12.69 5.17
N LEU A 149 -22.15 -13.82 5.51
CA LEU A 149 -20.87 -14.22 4.88
C LEU A 149 -21.05 -14.58 3.42
N LYS A 150 -22.12 -15.28 3.06
CA LYS A 150 -22.42 -15.62 1.67
C LYS A 150 -22.65 -14.37 0.83
N GLU A 151 -23.37 -13.37 1.34
CA GLU A 151 -23.53 -12.07 0.69
C GLU A 151 -22.19 -11.34 0.57
N GLY A 152 -21.39 -11.31 1.65
CA GLY A 152 -20.06 -10.73 1.66
C GLY A 152 -19.16 -11.30 0.58
N ILE A 153 -19.07 -12.64 0.51
CA ILE A 153 -18.30 -13.37 -0.50
C ILE A 153 -18.83 -13.08 -1.91
N LYS A 154 -20.16 -13.06 -2.10
CA LYS A 154 -20.77 -12.73 -3.40
C LYS A 154 -20.42 -11.31 -3.84
N TYR A 155 -20.45 -10.36 -2.93
CA TYR A 155 -20.11 -8.96 -3.20
C TYR A 155 -18.63 -8.81 -3.55
N ALA A 156 -17.74 -9.45 -2.79
CA ALA A 156 -16.29 -9.44 -3.03
C ALA A 156 -15.87 -10.03 -4.39
N LYS A 157 -16.70 -10.89 -5.01
CA LYS A 157 -16.43 -11.44 -6.36
C LYS A 157 -16.49 -10.40 -7.48
N SER A 158 -17.13 -9.25 -7.26
CA SER A 158 -17.40 -8.26 -8.32
C SER A 158 -17.08 -6.82 -7.93
N HIS A 159 -16.38 -6.59 -6.82
CA HIS A 159 -16.07 -5.25 -6.30
C HIS A 159 -14.61 -5.17 -5.88
N CYS A 160 -14.04 -3.96 -5.96
CA CYS A 160 -12.65 -3.69 -5.65
C CYS A 160 -12.45 -3.30 -4.17
N GLN A 161 -11.21 -2.98 -3.82
CA GLN A 161 -10.77 -2.72 -2.44
C GLN A 161 -11.57 -1.60 -1.76
N LEU A 162 -11.78 -0.46 -2.43
CA LEU A 162 -12.46 0.68 -1.83
C LEU A 162 -13.92 0.36 -1.49
N GLU A 163 -14.62 -0.31 -2.40
CA GLU A 163 -16.01 -0.70 -2.20
C GLU A 163 -16.16 -1.72 -1.06
N MET A 164 -15.19 -2.62 -0.89
CA MET A 164 -15.16 -3.53 0.25
C MET A 164 -14.99 -2.80 1.59
N LEU A 165 -14.15 -1.77 1.65
CA LEU A 165 -13.95 -0.95 2.85
C LEU A 165 -15.18 -0.12 3.18
N VAL A 166 -15.82 0.49 2.18
CA VAL A 166 -17.03 1.31 2.36
C VAL A 166 -18.22 0.45 2.77
N LYS A 167 -18.40 -0.74 2.18
CA LYS A 167 -19.56 -1.60 2.48
C LYS A 167 -19.42 -2.38 3.79
N TYR A 168 -18.20 -2.80 4.17
CA TYR A 168 -17.97 -3.67 5.32
C TYR A 168 -16.95 -3.11 6.35
N PRO A 169 -17.08 -1.86 6.83
CA PRO A 169 -16.24 -1.35 7.89
C PRO A 169 -16.70 -1.89 9.25
N PHE A 170 -15.75 -2.06 10.18
CA PHE A 170 -15.97 -2.42 11.60
C PHE A 170 -16.79 -3.72 11.83
N GLN A 171 -16.72 -4.67 10.90
CA GLN A 171 -17.45 -5.93 11.00
C GLN A 171 -16.79 -6.88 11.99
N ASP A 172 -17.60 -7.64 12.71
CA ASP A 172 -17.13 -8.75 13.55
C ASP A 172 -17.42 -10.09 12.88
N LEU A 173 -16.39 -10.65 12.25
CA LEU A 173 -16.48 -11.93 11.54
C LEU A 173 -16.91 -13.07 12.47
N SER A 174 -16.50 -13.02 13.74
CA SER A 174 -16.78 -14.10 14.71
C SER A 174 -18.23 -14.15 15.15
N LYS A 175 -18.98 -13.04 15.03
CA LYS A 175 -20.33 -12.93 15.59
C LYS A 175 -21.43 -13.11 14.56
N GLU A 176 -21.31 -12.44 13.41
CA GLU A 176 -22.42 -12.29 12.46
C GLU A 176 -22.20 -13.04 11.14
N TYR A 177 -20.97 -13.47 10.87
CA TYR A 177 -20.58 -14.06 9.59
C TYR A 177 -20.47 -15.58 9.64
N THR A 178 -20.38 -16.18 10.83
CA THR A 178 -20.17 -17.62 10.96
C THR A 178 -21.00 -18.24 12.07
N LEU A 179 -21.45 -19.46 11.82
CA LEU A 179 -22.06 -20.36 12.79
C LEU A 179 -21.01 -20.98 13.73
N ALA A 180 -19.72 -20.92 13.37
CA ALA A 180 -18.61 -21.46 14.15
C ALA A 180 -18.06 -20.48 15.20
N GLY A 181 -18.62 -19.27 15.31
CA GLY A 181 -18.15 -18.25 16.22
C GLY A 181 -16.69 -17.83 15.97
N GLU A 182 -15.93 -17.69 17.05
CA GLU A 182 -14.49 -17.40 17.02
C GLU A 182 -13.65 -18.50 16.37
N TYR A 183 -14.19 -19.72 16.23
CA TYR A 183 -13.44 -20.90 15.78
C TYR A 183 -13.37 -21.08 14.26
N LEU A 184 -14.00 -20.21 13.45
CA LEU A 184 -14.03 -20.39 11.98
C LEU A 184 -12.63 -20.58 11.38
N LEU A 185 -11.65 -19.80 11.84
CA LEU A 185 -10.27 -19.84 11.34
C LEU A 185 -9.46 -21.03 11.86
N GLU A 186 -10.00 -21.74 12.85
CA GLU A 186 -9.44 -22.95 13.44
C GLU A 186 -10.01 -24.23 12.82
N LEU A 187 -11.11 -24.12 12.06
CA LEU A 187 -11.69 -25.26 11.36
C LEU A 187 -10.75 -25.76 10.25
N GLU A 188 -10.63 -27.07 10.12
CA GLU A 188 -9.99 -27.67 8.95
C GLU A 188 -10.97 -27.67 7.75
N PRO A 189 -10.52 -27.34 6.53
CA PRO A 189 -9.13 -27.06 6.12
C PRO A 189 -8.74 -25.57 6.14
N VAL A 190 -9.57 -24.69 6.73
CA VAL A 190 -9.30 -23.24 6.82
C VAL A 190 -7.98 -23.00 7.53
N ASN A 191 -7.79 -23.57 8.72
CA ASN A 191 -6.59 -23.36 9.53
C ASN A 191 -5.32 -23.73 8.76
N SER A 192 -5.23 -24.97 8.27
CA SER A 192 -4.10 -25.45 7.48
C SER A 192 -3.83 -24.60 6.22
N ALA A 193 -4.86 -24.04 5.58
CA ALA A 193 -4.68 -23.14 4.45
C ALA A 193 -4.08 -21.78 4.87
N LEU A 194 -4.53 -21.24 5.99
CA LEU A 194 -4.06 -19.97 6.55
C LEU A 194 -2.64 -20.07 7.10
N GLN A 195 -2.29 -21.18 7.77
CA GLN A 195 -0.92 -21.41 8.27
C GLN A 195 0.12 -21.41 7.14
N LYS A 196 -0.26 -21.88 5.94
CA LYS A 196 0.59 -21.79 4.75
C LYS A 196 0.81 -20.35 4.27
N GLN A 197 -0.04 -19.40 4.69
CA GLN A 197 0.09 -17.98 4.33
C GLN A 197 0.85 -17.18 5.39
N VAL A 198 1.49 -17.83 6.35
CA VAL A 198 2.35 -17.15 7.34
C VAL A 198 3.78 -17.12 6.80
N MET A 199 4.27 -15.91 6.53
CA MET A 199 5.58 -15.70 5.92
C MET A 199 6.72 -15.87 6.94
N GLY A 200 7.82 -16.49 6.52
CA GLY A 200 9.02 -16.68 7.34
C GLY A 200 9.07 -18.01 8.12
N VAL A 201 7.98 -18.79 8.12
CA VAL A 201 7.90 -20.06 8.88
C VAL A 201 8.80 -21.15 8.28
N HIS A 202 8.91 -21.23 6.96
CA HIS A 202 9.62 -22.32 6.28
C HIS A 202 11.01 -21.87 5.81
N GLU A 203 12.05 -22.64 6.16
CA GLU A 203 13.44 -22.37 5.77
C GLU A 203 13.63 -22.34 4.24
N ASP A 204 12.93 -23.21 3.50
CA ASP A 204 12.97 -23.26 2.04
C ASP A 204 12.16 -22.14 1.35
N GLU A 205 11.51 -21.27 2.14
CA GLU A 205 10.81 -20.05 1.73
C GLU A 205 11.50 -18.80 2.30
N THR A 206 12.83 -18.85 2.34
CA THR A 206 13.69 -17.77 2.84
C THR A 206 14.43 -17.06 1.70
N PRO A 207 14.41 -15.71 1.63
CA PRO A 207 15.15 -14.95 0.61
C PRO A 207 16.62 -15.37 0.50
N ASP A 208 17.11 -15.55 -0.72
CA ASP A 208 18.50 -15.87 -1.07
C ASP A 208 19.34 -14.67 -1.53
N VAL A 209 18.73 -13.50 -1.60
CA VAL A 209 19.35 -12.21 -1.95
C VAL A 209 18.90 -11.16 -0.93
N PRO A 210 19.63 -10.02 -0.79
CA PRO A 210 19.28 -9.00 0.19
C PRO A 210 17.85 -8.51 0.06
N ILE A 211 17.17 -8.31 1.19
CA ILE A 211 15.85 -7.69 1.25
C ILE A 211 15.83 -6.56 2.27
N LEU A 212 15.31 -5.41 1.84
CA LEU A 212 14.97 -4.30 2.72
C LEU A 212 13.49 -4.40 3.10
N MET A 213 13.21 -4.49 4.38
CA MET A 213 11.87 -4.41 4.96
C MET A 213 11.68 -3.07 5.65
N ALA A 214 10.50 -2.46 5.51
CA ALA A 214 10.18 -1.17 6.08
C ALA A 214 8.76 -1.19 6.67
N HIS A 215 8.62 -0.84 7.96
CA HIS A 215 7.33 -0.98 8.65
C HIS A 215 7.11 0.08 9.72
N GLY A 216 5.89 0.59 9.82
CA GLY A 216 5.47 1.54 10.83
C GLY A 216 4.98 0.85 12.09
N THR A 217 5.40 1.30 13.27
CA THR A 217 4.90 0.73 14.55
C THR A 217 3.42 1.00 14.76
N SER A 218 2.88 2.03 14.10
CA SER A 218 1.49 2.46 14.20
C SER A 218 0.62 1.93 13.05
N ASP A 219 1.13 0.99 12.25
CA ASP A 219 0.41 0.43 11.10
C ASP A 219 -0.90 -0.24 11.54
N GLU A 220 -2.01 0.34 11.10
CA GLU A 220 -3.38 0.00 11.46
C GLU A 220 -3.97 -1.16 10.63
N ILE A 221 -3.30 -1.55 9.53
CA ILE A 221 -3.74 -2.59 8.61
C ILE A 221 -2.91 -3.86 8.81
N SER A 222 -1.59 -3.71 8.75
CA SER A 222 -0.61 -4.78 8.79
C SER A 222 0.14 -4.76 10.12
N PRO A 223 0.00 -5.80 10.98
CA PRO A 223 0.65 -5.79 12.29
C PRO A 223 2.17 -5.71 12.17
N TYR A 224 2.76 -4.68 12.78
CA TYR A 224 4.21 -4.50 12.88
C TYR A 224 4.89 -5.75 13.46
N GLU A 225 4.31 -6.32 14.50
CA GLU A 225 4.86 -7.49 15.21
C GLU A 225 4.96 -8.70 14.29
N SER A 226 3.98 -8.89 13.39
CA SER A 226 4.01 -9.96 12.40
C SER A 226 5.16 -9.77 11.42
N ALA A 227 5.36 -8.56 10.89
CA ALA A 227 6.44 -8.26 9.95
C ALA A 227 7.82 -8.37 10.63
N PHE A 228 7.94 -7.87 11.86
CA PHE A 228 9.15 -7.98 12.68
C PHE A 228 9.48 -9.45 12.98
N LYS A 229 8.48 -10.28 13.26
CA LYS A 229 8.68 -11.72 13.44
C LYS A 229 9.23 -12.37 12.16
N THR A 230 8.63 -12.08 11.00
CA THR A 230 9.12 -12.60 9.72
C THR A 230 10.57 -12.21 9.45
N TYR A 231 10.95 -10.96 9.75
CA TYR A 231 12.35 -10.51 9.71
C TYR A 231 13.26 -11.40 10.57
N LYS A 232 12.89 -11.62 11.84
CA LYS A 232 13.66 -12.45 12.77
C LYS A 232 13.78 -13.89 12.28
N ASP A 233 12.69 -14.47 11.80
CA ASP A 233 12.66 -15.85 11.32
C ASP A 233 13.55 -16.00 10.07
N TRP A 234 13.43 -15.12 9.08
CA TRP A 234 14.29 -15.13 7.89
C TRP A 234 15.77 -14.94 8.22
N CYS A 235 16.11 -14.03 9.14
CA CYS A 235 17.50 -13.91 9.61
C CYS A 235 18.00 -15.19 10.27
N SER A 236 17.15 -15.89 11.04
CA SER A 236 17.52 -17.16 11.67
C SER A 236 17.75 -18.28 10.64
N HIS A 237 17.09 -18.20 9.47
CA HIS A 237 17.30 -19.06 8.31
C HIS A 237 18.43 -18.58 7.38
N GLY A 238 19.17 -17.53 7.76
CA GLY A 238 20.36 -17.06 7.04
C GLY A 238 20.10 -16.02 5.93
N ALA A 239 18.90 -15.44 5.83
CA ALA A 239 18.67 -14.31 4.92
C ALA A 239 19.39 -13.04 5.38
N GLN A 240 19.80 -12.24 4.40
CA GLN A 240 20.26 -10.87 4.62
C GLN A 240 19.05 -9.93 4.57
N VAL A 241 18.55 -9.57 5.76
CA VAL A 241 17.40 -8.67 5.90
C VAL A 241 17.82 -7.41 6.63
N GLU A 242 17.60 -6.27 5.99
CA GLU A 242 17.61 -4.97 6.67
C GLU A 242 16.17 -4.62 7.04
N PHE A 243 15.91 -4.21 8.28
CA PHE A 243 14.57 -3.90 8.76
C PHE A 243 14.51 -2.48 9.31
N ILE A 244 13.81 -1.60 8.61
CA ILE A 244 13.59 -0.20 8.99
C ILE A 244 12.27 -0.10 9.74
N THR A 245 12.32 0.53 10.91
CA THR A 245 11.15 0.79 11.75
C THR A 245 10.85 2.28 11.77
N PHE A 246 9.63 2.65 11.40
CA PHE A 246 9.12 4.01 11.60
C PHE A 246 8.33 4.07 12.90
N GLN A 247 8.86 4.75 13.91
CA GLN A 247 8.35 4.75 15.28
C GLN A 247 7.31 5.85 15.57
N SER A 248 6.97 6.68 14.58
CA SER A 248 6.05 7.80 14.79
C SER A 248 4.61 7.30 14.97
N LYS A 249 3.82 8.05 15.75
CA LYS A 249 2.36 7.86 15.82
C LYS A 249 1.66 8.10 14.48
N PHE A 250 2.31 8.85 13.59
CA PHE A 250 1.85 9.10 12.22
C PHE A 250 2.34 8.06 11.22
N SER A 251 3.12 7.06 11.63
CA SER A 251 3.56 5.94 10.79
C SER A 251 2.44 4.93 10.58
N SER A 252 1.30 5.41 10.06
CA SER A 252 0.20 4.60 9.55
C SER A 252 0.64 3.81 8.32
N HIS A 253 -0.18 2.87 7.87
CA HIS A 253 0.13 2.01 6.73
C HIS A 253 0.48 2.83 5.48
N PHE A 254 -0.36 3.83 5.15
CA PHE A 254 -0.21 4.64 3.95
C PHE A 254 0.97 5.62 4.04
N ILE A 255 1.16 6.26 5.19
CA ILE A 255 2.30 7.17 5.38
C ILE A 255 3.61 6.39 5.33
N THR A 256 3.65 5.20 5.94
CA THR A 256 4.80 4.31 5.84
C THR A 256 5.05 3.91 4.39
N GLN A 257 4.03 3.53 3.62
CA GLN A 257 4.18 3.20 2.20
C GLN A 257 4.86 4.33 1.41
N LEU A 258 4.47 5.58 1.64
CA LEU A 258 5.07 6.74 0.97
C LEU A 258 6.52 6.97 1.37
N THR A 259 6.78 7.07 2.68
CA THR A 259 8.11 7.40 3.21
C THR A 259 9.13 6.29 2.97
N SER A 260 8.69 5.04 2.97
CA SER A 260 9.56 3.88 2.78
C SER A 260 9.94 3.67 1.31
N THR A 261 9.02 3.98 0.39
CA THR A 261 9.26 3.88 -1.06
C THR A 261 10.30 4.89 -1.54
N SER A 262 10.29 6.13 -1.02
CA SER A 262 11.31 7.11 -1.34
C SER A 262 12.72 6.67 -0.90
N MET A 263 12.83 5.87 0.18
CA MET A 263 14.10 5.23 0.59
C MET A 263 14.59 4.22 -0.41
N ALA A 264 13.69 3.36 -0.89
CA ALA A 264 14.03 2.34 -1.85
C ALA A 264 14.48 2.94 -3.20
N THR A 265 13.97 4.10 -3.59
CA THR A 265 14.33 4.78 -4.86
C THR A 265 15.56 5.67 -4.76
N GLY A 266 16.20 5.80 -3.58
CA GLY A 266 17.37 6.65 -3.40
C GLY A 266 17.07 8.16 -3.40
N SER A 267 15.79 8.54 -3.35
CA SER A 267 15.37 9.91 -3.08
C SER A 267 15.84 10.25 -1.66
N LYS A 268 16.66 11.29 -1.48
CA LYS A 268 17.27 11.61 -0.18
C LYS A 268 16.20 11.71 0.92
N ILE A 269 16.23 10.80 1.88
CA ILE A 269 15.47 10.92 3.13
C ILE A 269 16.30 11.70 4.12
N PRO A 270 15.66 12.62 4.86
CA PRO A 270 16.14 13.16 6.12
C PRO A 270 16.87 12.14 7.01
N LYS A 271 18.16 12.39 7.30
CA LYS A 271 18.99 11.46 8.10
C LYS A 271 19.19 11.93 9.55
N THR A 272 18.78 13.15 9.88
CA THR A 272 18.98 13.79 11.18
C THR A 272 17.69 14.42 11.72
N GLU A 273 17.61 14.66 13.02
CA GLU A 273 16.47 15.34 13.68
C GLU A 273 16.22 16.74 13.07
N ASP A 274 17.27 17.41 12.60
CA ASP A 274 17.17 18.68 11.84
C ASP A 274 16.61 18.48 10.42
N ASP A 275 16.93 17.36 9.76
CA ASP A 275 16.31 17.03 8.48
C ASP A 275 14.82 16.67 8.65
N TRP A 276 14.44 16.12 9.81
CA TRP A 276 13.05 15.95 10.18
C TRP A 276 12.41 17.29 10.47
N TYR A 277 13.05 18.27 11.09
CA TYR A 277 12.50 19.63 11.22
C TYR A 277 12.33 20.34 9.87
N LEU A 278 13.12 20.03 8.85
CA LEU A 278 12.91 20.52 7.48
C LEU A 278 11.75 19.81 6.76
N TRP A 279 11.32 18.63 7.22
CA TRP A 279 10.19 17.86 6.70
C TRP A 279 8.91 18.00 7.57
N ASP A 280 9.07 18.22 8.87
CA ASP A 280 8.05 18.62 9.85
C ASP A 280 7.75 20.13 9.73
N ALA A 281 8.65 20.94 9.17
CA ALA A 281 8.31 22.28 8.67
C ALA A 281 7.37 22.22 7.44
N ASP A 282 7.19 21.04 6.84
CA ASP A 282 6.29 20.78 5.72
C ASP A 282 4.90 20.25 6.17
N ILE A 283 4.74 19.87 7.46
CA ILE A 283 3.45 19.44 8.06
C ILE A 283 3.11 20.13 9.40
N SER A 284 3.98 20.96 9.98
CA SER A 284 3.61 21.80 11.11
C SER A 284 4.64 22.90 11.40
N ASP A 285 4.40 24.10 10.87
CA ASP A 285 4.63 25.29 11.68
C ASP A 285 3.29 25.66 12.33
N ARG A 286 3.11 25.19 13.57
CA ARG A 286 1.92 25.43 14.38
C ARG A 286 1.93 26.86 14.90
N ASP A 287 1.27 27.78 14.20
CA ASP A 287 0.62 28.89 14.90
C ASP A 287 -0.71 28.38 15.46
N SER A 288 -0.98 28.68 16.72
CA SER A 288 -2.05 28.11 17.57
C SER A 288 -3.50 28.34 17.10
N GLU A 289 -3.71 28.83 15.88
CA GLU A 289 -5.01 29.23 15.34
C GLU A 289 -5.36 28.62 13.96
N ASN A 290 -4.41 28.04 13.22
CA ASN A 290 -4.57 27.50 11.85
C ASN A 290 -3.81 26.18 11.63
N GLU A 291 -4.25 25.35 10.69
CA GLU A 291 -3.51 24.17 10.20
C GLU A 291 -3.01 24.44 8.77
N GLU A 292 -1.73 24.14 8.49
CA GLU A 292 -1.11 24.36 7.18
C GLU A 292 -0.50 23.08 6.58
N ILE A 293 -0.59 22.89 5.26
CA ILE A 293 0.08 21.83 4.49
C ILE A 293 0.78 22.48 3.29
N LEU A 294 2.06 22.16 3.12
CA LEU A 294 2.84 22.56 1.96
C LEU A 294 3.13 21.31 1.09
N PHE A 295 2.97 21.45 -0.21
CA PHE A 295 3.28 20.38 -1.17
C PHE A 295 3.67 20.96 -2.54
N GLN A 296 4.36 20.17 -3.36
CA GLN A 296 4.83 20.61 -4.68
C GLN A 296 4.16 19.79 -5.80
N ASP A 297 3.75 20.47 -6.88
CA ASP A 297 3.27 19.87 -8.12
C ASP A 297 4.07 20.43 -9.31
N VAL A 298 4.81 19.55 -10.01
CA VAL A 298 5.73 19.84 -11.13
C VAL A 298 6.71 20.99 -10.84
N ASP A 299 6.28 22.24 -11.06
CA ASP A 299 7.08 23.48 -10.91
C ASP A 299 6.45 24.49 -9.93
N CYS A 300 5.41 24.09 -9.18
CA CYS A 300 4.63 24.96 -8.32
C CYS A 300 4.55 24.42 -6.89
N TYR A 301 4.91 25.25 -5.92
CA TYR A 301 4.67 24.99 -4.50
C TYR A 301 3.30 25.51 -4.10
N TRP A 302 2.58 24.71 -3.33
CA TRP A 302 1.22 24.94 -2.87
C TRP A 302 1.20 24.94 -1.34
N LEU A 303 0.67 26.00 -0.76
CA LEU A 303 0.40 26.06 0.67
C LEU A 303 -1.11 26.10 0.88
N LEU A 304 -1.64 25.12 1.60
CA LEU A 304 -3.02 25.07 2.09
C LEU A 304 -3.04 25.56 3.54
N ASP A 305 -3.96 26.45 3.87
CA ASP A 305 -4.19 26.95 5.23
C ASP A 305 -5.69 26.83 5.53
N TRP A 306 -6.07 26.12 6.60
CA TRP A 306 -7.46 25.92 6.96
C TRP A 306 -7.68 25.96 8.48
N LYS A 307 -8.96 26.06 8.87
CA LYS A 307 -9.38 26.04 10.28
C LYS A 307 -10.26 24.83 10.57
N GLY A 308 -9.89 24.05 11.58
CA GLY A 308 -10.65 22.88 12.02
C GLY A 308 -10.38 21.64 11.16
N ASN A 309 -11.37 20.77 10.99
CA ASN A 309 -11.17 19.53 10.23
C ASN A 309 -11.05 19.82 8.72
N LEU A 310 -10.00 19.29 8.10
CA LEU A 310 -9.78 19.43 6.66
C LEU A 310 -10.87 18.69 5.85
N ASP A 311 -11.56 19.42 4.97
CA ASP A 311 -12.54 18.85 4.05
C ASP A 311 -11.84 18.30 2.79
N ILE A 312 -11.52 17.00 2.84
CA ILE A 312 -10.83 16.30 1.75
C ILE A 312 -11.65 16.29 0.46
N ASP A 313 -12.98 16.22 0.54
CA ASP A 313 -13.86 16.23 -0.64
C ASP A 313 -13.80 17.59 -1.35
N ALA A 314 -13.64 18.68 -0.60
CA ALA A 314 -13.43 20.01 -1.17
C ALA A 314 -12.09 20.10 -1.92
N LEU A 315 -11.02 19.51 -1.37
CA LEU A 315 -9.71 19.47 -2.04
C LEU A 315 -9.75 18.65 -3.33
N VAL A 316 -10.48 17.52 -3.35
CA VAL A 316 -10.67 16.70 -4.56
C VAL A 316 -11.42 17.50 -5.64
N LYS A 317 -12.50 18.19 -5.27
CA LYS A 317 -13.25 19.06 -6.20
C LYS A 317 -12.38 20.16 -6.81
N PHE A 318 -11.45 20.72 -6.03
CA PHE A 318 -10.56 21.80 -6.47
C PHE A 318 -9.34 21.31 -7.27
N PHE A 319 -8.62 20.31 -6.77
CA PHE A 319 -7.36 19.85 -7.39
C PHE A 319 -7.58 18.88 -8.54
N VAL A 320 -8.60 18.02 -8.45
CA VAL A 320 -8.81 16.92 -9.40
C VAL A 320 -9.95 17.25 -10.35
N GLU A 321 -11.14 17.51 -9.81
CA GLU A 321 -12.34 17.65 -10.64
C GLU A 321 -12.45 19.04 -11.30
N LYS A 322 -11.75 20.04 -10.75
CA LYS A 322 -11.81 21.46 -11.17
C LYS A 322 -13.23 22.01 -11.17
N THR A 323 -14.08 21.51 -10.28
CA THR A 323 -15.51 21.85 -10.17
C THR A 323 -15.80 23.03 -9.25
N ILE A 324 -14.84 23.39 -8.39
CA ILE A 324 -14.87 24.58 -7.53
C ILE A 324 -13.58 25.40 -7.71
N ASP A 325 -13.65 26.70 -7.49
CA ASP A 325 -12.50 27.61 -7.57
C ASP A 325 -11.97 28.01 -6.18
N GLU A 326 -10.87 28.78 -6.15
CA GLU A 326 -10.23 29.20 -4.89
C GLU A 326 -11.17 30.03 -4.00
N LYS A 327 -12.08 30.78 -4.63
CA LYS A 327 -13.03 31.63 -3.91
C LYS A 327 -14.10 30.79 -3.23
N GLU A 328 -14.62 29.77 -3.90
CA GLU A 328 -15.53 28.81 -3.29
C GLU A 328 -14.81 27.98 -2.22
N LEU A 329 -13.56 27.56 -2.47
CA LEU A 329 -12.75 26.82 -1.52
C LEU A 329 -12.56 27.57 -0.20
N LEU A 330 -12.23 28.87 -0.28
CA LEU A 330 -12.12 29.73 0.89
C LEU A 330 -13.47 30.00 1.56
N SER A 331 -14.47 30.45 0.80
CA SER A 331 -15.72 30.96 1.39
C SER A 331 -16.63 29.87 1.96
N LYS A 332 -16.56 28.64 1.44
CA LYS A 332 -17.44 27.53 1.83
C LYS A 332 -16.76 26.50 2.72
N TYR A 333 -15.45 26.30 2.54
CA TYR A 333 -14.69 25.27 3.26
C TYR A 333 -13.61 25.86 4.17
N GLY A 334 -13.39 27.18 4.13
CA GLY A 334 -12.43 27.85 5.00
C GLY A 334 -10.97 27.52 4.67
N ILE A 335 -10.69 27.03 3.45
CA ILE A 335 -9.35 26.62 3.01
C ILE A 335 -8.80 27.70 2.08
N THR A 336 -7.66 28.28 2.47
CA THR A 336 -6.89 29.25 1.67
C THR A 336 -5.77 28.51 0.93
N ILE A 337 -5.49 28.95 -0.30
CA ILE A 337 -4.40 28.40 -1.11
C ILE A 337 -3.43 29.51 -1.49
N LYS A 338 -2.13 29.27 -1.34
CA LYS A 338 -1.04 30.11 -1.87
C LYS A 338 -0.20 29.29 -2.84
N ARG A 339 0.34 29.95 -3.87
CA ARG A 339 1.17 29.32 -4.90
C ARG A 339 2.50 30.06 -5.08
N SER A 340 3.56 29.32 -5.35
CA SER A 340 4.88 29.87 -5.75
C SER A 340 5.44 29.07 -6.91
N PHE A 341 5.97 29.76 -7.94
CA PHE A 341 6.55 29.15 -9.15
C PHE A 341 8.09 29.24 -9.19
N GLY A 342 8.74 29.50 -8.03
CA GLY A 342 10.20 29.65 -7.88
C GLY A 342 10.86 28.54 -7.05
N PRO A 343 12.20 28.55 -6.85
CA PRO A 343 12.87 27.60 -5.97
C PRO A 343 12.42 27.81 -4.51
N GLU A 344 12.49 26.73 -3.71
CA GLU A 344 12.00 26.50 -2.33
C GLU A 344 11.36 27.67 -1.53
N PRO A 345 10.30 27.40 -0.76
CA PRO A 345 9.36 28.36 -0.17
C PRO A 345 9.95 29.44 0.77
N ASP A 346 11.16 29.24 1.27
CA ASP A 346 11.93 30.18 2.09
C ASP A 346 12.68 31.25 1.26
N LYS A 347 12.64 31.20 -0.09
CA LYS A 347 13.44 32.11 -0.95
C LYS A 347 12.71 32.75 -2.14
N GLY A 348 11.38 32.61 -2.28
CA GLY A 348 10.61 33.18 -3.40
C GLY A 348 9.35 33.97 -2.99
N PRO A 349 8.88 34.94 -3.80
CA PRO A 349 7.69 35.71 -3.49
C PRO A 349 6.42 34.86 -3.64
N TRP A 350 5.64 34.77 -2.55
CA TRP A 350 4.34 34.12 -2.52
C TRP A 350 3.25 35.01 -3.10
N PHE A 351 2.38 34.45 -3.95
CA PHE A 351 1.21 35.15 -4.44
C PHE A 351 0.00 34.79 -3.59
N SER A 352 -0.54 35.77 -2.86
CA SER A 352 -1.83 35.64 -2.18
C SER A 352 -2.91 36.36 -2.97
N ALA A 353 -3.98 35.66 -3.35
CA ALA A 353 -5.23 36.32 -3.73
C ALA A 353 -6.06 36.60 -2.48
N ARG A 354 -5.61 37.51 -1.60
CA ARG A 354 -6.54 38.15 -0.66
C ARG A 354 -7.28 39.24 -1.45
N PRO A 355 -8.61 39.20 -1.59
CA PRO A 355 -9.34 40.41 -1.92
C PRO A 355 -9.10 41.39 -0.77
N ASN A 356 -8.53 42.55 -1.07
CA ASN A 356 -8.43 43.64 -0.11
C ASN A 356 -9.86 44.06 0.26
N PRO A 357 -10.29 43.99 1.54
CA PRO A 357 -11.66 44.34 1.93
C PRO A 357 -12.01 45.83 1.70
N GLY A 358 -11.04 46.65 1.28
CA GLY A 358 -11.15 48.10 1.19
C GLY A 358 -11.37 48.72 -0.20
N LYS A 359 -11.60 47.96 -1.28
CA LYS A 359 -12.00 48.53 -2.59
C LYS A 359 -12.94 47.60 -3.35
N LEU A 360 -14.24 47.88 -3.27
CA LEU A 360 -15.26 47.51 -4.25
C LEU A 360 -15.12 48.39 -5.50
#